data_AF-A0A9E5PJW8-F1
#
_entry.id   AF-A0A9E5PJW8-F1
#
_cell.length_a   1.000
_cell.length_b   1.000
_cell.length_c   1.000
_cell.angle_alpha   90.00
_cell.angle_beta   90.00
_cell.angle_gamma   90.00
#
_symmetry.space_group_name_H-M   'P 1'
#
loop_
_entity.id
_entity.type
_entity.pdbx_description
1 polymer ?
#
loop_
_entity_poly.entity_id
_entity_poly.type
_entity_poly.pdbx_seq_one_letter_code
_entity_poly.pdbx_strand_id
1 'polypeptide(L)'
;MGADLWRSGRPFWTYSRVHQELFVEDPVIQRLNSTPEPYRVLQLPPDIYPYPGSSLMAFGIPQLLGHHGNELHSFDELFGGKNRWSYLRSMKLWDLFAINQVLLPAGVELAEQLPGFSGMFDSSLTGALTSSGVRTDLYVRRDPAPYARLVPGAAKVTDEQAIAAILDPRIDLYRVVLIAPEALLEPPPLTEVPEPLLVDVVFDEWEPGHMRMHFSQPAPRNAMLVVSENWYPDWKARVNDVPAPVIRGNVSLITVPVPAGTDRVELTFDSADYRLGRAISFVGLAIVVAGVVIPVVRRRRSRG
;
A
#
# COMPACT_ATOMS: atom_id res chain seq x y z
N MET A 1 14.11 15.38 42.58
CA MET A 1 14.12 15.05 41.13
C MET A 1 15.46 15.51 40.58
N GLY A 2 16.30 14.64 40.03
CA GLY A 2 17.59 15.10 39.46
C GLY A 2 18.76 14.12 39.36
N ALA A 3 18.64 12.87 39.81
CA ALA A 3 19.73 11.88 39.67
C ALA A 3 19.50 10.81 38.59
N ASP A 4 18.27 10.65 38.09
CA ASP A 4 17.91 9.57 37.16
C ASP A 4 18.38 9.87 35.71
N LEU A 5 18.40 11.14 35.32
CA LEU A 5 18.79 11.55 33.96
C LEU A 5 20.31 11.55 33.73
N TRP A 6 21.14 11.46 34.77
CA TRP A 6 22.60 11.56 34.63
C TRP A 6 23.24 10.28 34.08
N ARG A 7 22.54 9.15 34.13
CA ARG A 7 22.98 7.90 33.49
C ARG A 7 22.61 7.82 32.00
N SER A 8 21.85 8.78 31.48
CA SER A 8 21.45 8.93 30.07
C SER A 8 22.49 9.66 29.19
N GLY A 9 23.72 9.84 29.71
CA GLY A 9 24.85 10.43 28.97
C GLY A 9 25.69 9.43 28.17
N ARG A 10 25.34 8.14 28.15
CA ARG A 10 25.84 7.18 27.14
C ARG A 10 25.08 7.44 25.83
N PRO A 11 25.66 7.20 24.64
CA PRO A 11 25.14 7.73 23.38
C PRO A 11 23.81 7.07 23.00
N PHE A 12 22.72 7.55 23.59
CA PHE A 12 21.35 7.22 23.21
C PHE A 12 20.91 8.11 22.04
N TRP A 13 21.46 9.33 21.97
CA TRP A 13 21.20 10.30 20.93
C TRP A 13 22.31 10.27 19.89
N THR A 14 22.03 9.67 18.74
CA THR A 14 22.83 9.85 17.54
C THR A 14 22.42 11.18 16.92
N TYR A 15 23.21 12.23 17.15
CA TYR A 15 23.03 13.50 16.47
C TYR A 15 23.56 13.36 15.04
N SER A 16 22.68 13.13 14.06
CA SER A 16 23.04 13.26 12.65
C SER A 16 22.97 14.72 12.20
N ARG A 17 23.68 15.09 11.13
CA ARG A 17 23.47 16.40 10.48
C ARG A 17 22.29 16.23 9.51
N VAL A 18 21.12 16.16 10.14
CA VAL A 18 19.75 15.99 9.63
C VAL A 18 19.47 16.80 8.35
N HIS A 19 18.66 16.22 7.45
CA HIS A 19 18.20 16.59 6.09
C HIS A 19 19.16 16.38 4.91
N GLN A 20 20.46 16.70 5.05
CA GLN A 20 21.43 16.58 3.94
C GLN A 20 22.16 15.22 3.87
N GLU A 21 21.88 14.30 4.80
CA GLU A 21 22.55 12.99 4.84
C GLU A 21 21.54 11.84 4.81
N LEU A 22 20.42 11.93 5.55
CA LEU A 22 19.46 10.83 5.70
C LEU A 22 18.28 10.83 4.70
N PHE A 23 17.96 11.99 4.12
CA PHE A 23 16.83 12.16 3.18
C PHE A 23 17.31 12.79 1.86
N VAL A 24 18.51 12.41 1.44
CA VAL A 24 19.03 12.81 0.13
C VAL A 24 18.59 11.78 -0.90
N GLU A 25 18.16 12.27 -2.06
CA GLU A 25 17.96 11.40 -3.21
C GLU A 25 19.29 10.74 -3.59
N ASP A 26 19.29 9.42 -3.55
CA ASP A 26 20.38 8.58 -4.03
C ASP A 26 19.99 7.95 -5.39
N PRO A 27 20.93 7.26 -6.08
CA PRO A 27 20.64 6.67 -7.39
C PRO A 27 19.47 5.68 -7.40
N VAL A 28 19.23 4.97 -6.29
CA VAL A 28 18.11 4.04 -6.17
C VAL A 28 16.80 4.81 -6.09
N ILE A 29 16.71 5.84 -5.24
CA ILE A 29 15.52 6.71 -5.15
C ILE A 29 15.23 7.38 -6.49
N GLN A 30 16.23 7.93 -7.17
CA GLN A 30 16.08 8.55 -8.49
C GLN A 30 15.52 7.56 -9.51
N ARG A 31 16.02 6.32 -9.49
CA ARG A 31 15.54 5.26 -10.39
C ARG A 31 14.11 4.86 -10.07
N LEU A 32 13.73 4.75 -8.79
CA LEU A 32 12.36 4.46 -8.38
C LEU A 32 11.40 5.57 -8.82
N ASN A 33 11.75 6.84 -8.56
CA ASN A 33 10.98 8.04 -8.96
C ASN A 33 10.81 8.18 -10.48
N SER A 34 11.74 7.63 -11.28
CA SER A 34 11.59 7.59 -12.75
C SER A 34 10.62 6.52 -13.26
N THR A 35 10.13 5.64 -12.39
CA THR A 35 9.18 4.57 -12.78
C THR A 35 7.76 5.13 -12.79
N PRO A 36 6.99 4.94 -13.89
CA PRO A 36 5.59 5.33 -13.92
C PRO A 36 4.77 4.62 -12.84
N GLU A 37 3.94 5.38 -12.14
CA GLU A 37 2.97 4.85 -11.20
C GLU A 37 1.74 4.28 -11.94
N PRO A 38 1.06 3.27 -11.36
CA PRO A 38 1.36 2.65 -10.07
C PRO A 38 2.43 1.54 -10.13
N TYR A 39 3.23 1.43 -9.06
CA TYR A 39 4.18 0.33 -8.83
C TYR A 39 4.28 0.02 -7.33
N ARG A 40 4.94 -1.07 -6.95
CA ARG A 40 5.10 -1.45 -5.54
C ARG A 40 6.50 -2.00 -5.25
N VAL A 41 7.15 -1.39 -4.27
CA VAL A 41 8.48 -1.77 -3.78
C VAL A 41 8.40 -2.71 -2.59
N LEU A 42 9.24 -3.73 -2.59
CA LEU A 42 9.52 -4.59 -1.44
C LEU A 42 11.01 -4.57 -1.12
N GLN A 43 11.36 -4.47 0.16
CA GLN A 43 12.73 -4.60 0.64
C GLN A 43 12.93 -5.98 1.29
N LEU A 44 14.02 -6.66 0.95
CA LEU A 44 14.46 -7.94 1.53
C LEU A 44 15.96 -7.84 1.89
N PRO A 45 16.52 -8.71 2.76
CA PRO A 45 15.96 -9.42 3.91
C PRO A 45 15.89 -8.53 5.18
N PRO A 46 15.26 -8.96 6.29
CA PRO A 46 14.96 -8.10 7.44
C PRO A 46 16.15 -7.64 8.29
N ASP A 47 17.33 -8.25 8.13
CA ASP A 47 18.49 -7.96 9.00
C ASP A 47 19.26 -6.70 8.58
N ILE A 48 19.24 -6.38 7.29
CA ILE A 48 19.87 -5.19 6.71
C ILE A 48 18.91 -4.62 5.67
N TYR A 49 18.07 -3.68 6.09
CA TYR A 49 17.24 -2.94 5.14
C TYR A 49 18.09 -1.89 4.40
N PRO A 50 18.05 -1.86 3.05
CA PRO A 50 18.58 -0.76 2.26
C PRO A 50 18.12 0.62 2.78
N TYR A 51 16.86 0.71 3.19
CA TYR A 51 16.23 1.89 3.77
C TYR A 51 15.58 1.54 5.11
N PRO A 52 16.21 1.88 6.25
CA PRO A 52 15.68 1.53 7.56
C PRO A 52 14.38 2.29 7.88
N GLY A 53 13.50 1.63 8.66
CA GLY A 53 12.22 2.19 9.09
C GLY A 53 11.26 2.40 7.93
N SER A 54 10.76 3.63 7.79
CA SER A 54 9.84 4.03 6.71
C SER A 54 10.44 5.18 5.88
N SER A 55 11.77 5.16 5.67
CA SER A 55 12.50 6.26 5.01
C SER A 55 12.07 6.48 3.55
N LEU A 56 11.70 5.43 2.83
CA LEU A 56 11.14 5.51 1.47
C LEU A 56 9.85 6.36 1.40
N MET A 57 9.06 6.40 2.48
CA MET A 57 7.84 7.22 2.55
C MET A 57 8.14 8.72 2.41
N ALA A 58 9.31 9.19 2.88
CA ALA A 58 9.69 10.59 2.76
C ALA A 58 9.90 11.03 1.30
N PHE A 59 10.08 10.07 0.40
CA PHE A 59 10.25 10.29 -1.04
C PHE A 59 9.00 9.93 -1.85
N GLY A 60 7.89 9.60 -1.18
CA GLY A 60 6.64 9.20 -1.86
C GLY A 60 6.70 7.81 -2.52
N ILE A 61 7.71 6.98 -2.23
CA ILE A 61 7.86 5.67 -2.86
C ILE A 61 6.81 4.69 -2.31
N PRO A 62 5.97 4.09 -3.16
CA PRO A 62 4.98 3.11 -2.72
C PRO A 62 5.66 1.80 -2.30
N GLN A 63 5.56 1.47 -1.01
CA GLN A 63 6.13 0.25 -0.44
C GLN A 63 5.03 -0.69 0.06
N LEU A 64 5.29 -2.00 0.04
CA LEU A 64 4.38 -2.99 0.61
C LEU A 64 4.53 -3.08 2.14
N LEU A 65 5.78 -3.19 2.59
CA LEU A 65 6.13 -3.29 4.00
C LEU A 65 6.76 -1.99 4.48
N GLY A 66 6.70 -1.76 5.78
CA GLY A 66 7.33 -0.61 6.44
C GLY A 66 7.08 -0.68 7.94
N HIS A 67 7.72 0.22 8.70
CA HIS A 67 7.41 0.30 10.12
C HIS A 67 6.14 1.13 10.33
N HIS A 68 5.03 0.46 10.67
CA HIS A 68 3.80 1.13 11.09
C HIS A 68 3.16 0.47 12.32
N GLY A 69 2.80 1.28 13.31
CA GLY A 69 2.15 0.80 14.53
C GLY A 69 0.70 0.32 14.31
N ASN A 70 0.06 0.80 13.25
CA ASN A 70 -1.37 0.67 12.97
C ASN A 70 -1.66 -0.13 11.69
N GLU A 71 -0.96 -1.24 11.48
CA GLU A 71 -1.29 -2.18 10.38
C GLU A 71 -2.74 -2.67 10.55
N LEU A 72 -3.45 -2.86 9.43
CA LEU A 72 -4.78 -3.44 9.45
C LEU A 72 -4.69 -4.90 9.87
N HIS A 73 -5.59 -5.34 10.76
CA HIS A 73 -5.60 -6.73 11.22
C HIS A 73 -5.72 -7.73 10.06
N SER A 74 -6.50 -7.41 9.03
CA SER A 74 -6.64 -8.24 7.83
C SER A 74 -5.32 -8.39 7.05
N PHE A 75 -4.52 -7.33 7.00
CA PHE A 75 -3.21 -7.35 6.35
C PHE A 75 -2.24 -8.21 7.16
N ASP A 76 -2.21 -8.04 8.48
CA ASP A 76 -1.37 -8.85 9.37
C ASP A 76 -1.70 -10.34 9.23
N GLU A 77 -2.97 -10.73 9.27
CA GLU A 77 -3.40 -12.12 9.10
C GLU A 77 -3.02 -12.66 7.72
N LEU A 78 -3.26 -11.89 6.65
CA LEU A 78 -2.94 -12.29 5.27
C LEU A 78 -1.44 -12.57 5.07
N PHE A 79 -0.57 -11.85 5.76
CA PHE A 79 0.88 -12.08 5.70
C PHE A 79 1.39 -13.10 6.73
N GLY A 80 0.52 -13.70 7.55
CA GLY A 80 0.92 -14.72 8.53
C GLY A 80 1.40 -14.16 9.87
N GLY A 81 0.92 -12.98 10.23
CA GLY A 81 1.02 -12.35 11.53
C GLY A 81 1.86 -11.05 11.55
N LYS A 82 1.43 -10.14 12.43
CA LYS A 82 2.08 -8.86 12.73
C LYS A 82 3.56 -9.02 13.04
N ASN A 83 4.43 -8.30 12.32
CA ASN A 83 5.90 -8.39 12.42
C ASN A 83 6.51 -9.80 12.25
N ARG A 84 5.73 -10.79 11.79
CA ARG A 84 6.24 -12.14 11.47
C ARG A 84 6.34 -12.35 9.98
N TRP A 85 5.32 -11.89 9.23
CA TRP A 85 5.21 -12.01 7.78
C TRP A 85 5.58 -13.41 7.26
N SER A 86 5.09 -14.45 7.95
CA SER A 86 5.41 -15.86 7.70
C SER A 86 5.16 -16.29 6.25
N TYR A 87 4.28 -15.60 5.54
CA TYR A 87 3.91 -15.90 4.15
C TYR A 87 4.57 -14.97 3.13
N LEU A 88 5.50 -14.09 3.53
CA LEU A 88 6.12 -13.09 2.64
C LEU A 88 6.76 -13.70 1.38
N ARG A 89 7.24 -14.95 1.45
CA ARG A 89 7.85 -15.64 0.31
C ARG A 89 6.84 -16.25 -0.67
N SER A 90 5.53 -16.09 -0.43
CA SER A 90 4.48 -16.54 -1.34
C SER A 90 4.40 -15.65 -2.58
N MET A 91 4.68 -16.22 -3.75
CA MET A 91 4.53 -15.49 -5.03
C MET A 91 3.09 -15.02 -5.26
N LYS A 92 2.10 -15.79 -4.79
CA LYS A 92 0.70 -15.40 -4.90
C LYS A 92 0.42 -14.10 -4.15
N LEU A 93 1.07 -13.86 -3.01
CA LEU A 93 0.96 -12.59 -2.31
C LEU A 93 1.67 -11.45 -3.04
N TRP A 94 2.78 -11.74 -3.74
CA TRP A 94 3.46 -10.74 -4.57
C TRP A 94 2.60 -10.31 -5.75
N ASP A 95 1.93 -11.25 -6.41
CA ASP A 95 0.96 -10.98 -7.47
C ASP A 95 -0.28 -10.27 -6.93
N LEU A 96 -0.72 -10.63 -5.72
CA LEU A 96 -1.88 -10.05 -5.07
C LEU A 96 -1.66 -8.55 -4.81
N PHE A 97 -0.46 -8.15 -4.38
CA PHE A 97 -0.09 -6.76 -4.08
C PHE A 97 0.69 -6.07 -5.21
N ALA A 98 0.74 -6.67 -6.40
CA ALA A 98 1.42 -6.11 -7.58
C ALA A 98 2.88 -5.67 -7.31
N ILE A 99 3.61 -6.47 -6.52
CA ILE A 99 5.04 -6.24 -6.25
C ILE A 99 5.82 -6.41 -7.56
N ASN A 100 6.44 -5.32 -7.99
CA ASN A 100 7.20 -5.29 -9.23
C ASN A 100 8.64 -4.78 -9.06
N GLN A 101 9.00 -4.26 -7.89
CA GLN A 101 10.35 -3.78 -7.60
C GLN A 101 10.85 -4.35 -6.26
N VAL A 102 12.07 -4.86 -6.24
CA VAL A 102 12.69 -5.47 -5.06
C VAL A 102 14.04 -4.85 -4.80
N LEU A 103 14.27 -4.45 -3.55
CA LEU A 103 15.55 -3.95 -3.07
C LEU A 103 16.22 -5.01 -2.19
N LEU A 104 17.50 -5.27 -2.47
CA LEU A 104 18.36 -6.19 -1.71
C LEU A 104 19.69 -5.51 -1.39
N PRO A 105 20.30 -5.73 -0.21
CA PRO A 105 21.70 -5.41 0.02
C PRO A 105 22.58 -6.06 -1.05
N ALA A 106 23.55 -5.31 -1.57
CA ALA A 106 24.46 -5.78 -2.60
C ALA A 106 25.26 -6.98 -2.09
N GLY A 107 25.40 -8.00 -2.95
CA GLY A 107 26.04 -9.27 -2.59
C GLY A 107 25.12 -10.29 -1.94
N VAL A 108 23.86 -9.95 -1.68
CA VAL A 108 22.80 -10.93 -1.37
C VAL A 108 22.17 -11.39 -2.68
N GLU A 109 22.30 -12.67 -3.02
CA GLU A 109 21.71 -13.20 -4.24
C GLU A 109 20.19 -13.36 -4.11
N LEU A 110 19.43 -12.73 -5.02
CA LEU A 110 17.97 -12.85 -5.09
C LEU A 110 17.52 -14.32 -5.15
N ALA A 111 18.27 -15.16 -5.89
CA ALA A 111 17.97 -16.58 -6.05
C ALA A 111 18.10 -17.38 -4.74
N GLU A 112 19.01 -16.98 -3.85
CA GLU A 112 19.15 -17.60 -2.51
C GLU A 112 18.02 -17.19 -1.58
N GLN A 113 17.57 -15.93 -1.66
CA GLN A 113 16.46 -15.43 -0.85
C GLN A 113 15.10 -15.97 -1.32
N LEU A 114 14.97 -16.20 -2.62
CA LEU A 114 13.73 -16.55 -3.29
C LEU A 114 13.99 -17.70 -4.30
N PRO A 115 14.20 -18.93 -3.80
CA PRO A 115 14.36 -20.10 -4.67
C PRO A 115 13.09 -20.30 -5.49
N GLY A 116 13.20 -20.16 -6.81
CA GLY A 116 12.07 -20.18 -7.76
C GLY A 116 11.89 -18.90 -8.57
N PHE A 117 12.67 -17.85 -8.28
CA PHE A 117 12.53 -16.53 -8.91
C PHE A 117 13.56 -16.27 -10.03
N SER A 118 14.31 -17.31 -10.45
CA SER A 118 15.37 -17.16 -11.46
C SER A 118 14.79 -16.68 -12.78
N GLY A 119 15.34 -15.59 -13.33
CA GLY A 119 14.91 -15.05 -14.61
C GLY A 119 13.55 -14.36 -14.61
N MET A 120 12.93 -14.15 -13.44
CA MET A 120 11.72 -13.33 -13.31
C MET A 120 12.02 -11.85 -13.13
N PHE A 121 13.27 -11.50 -12.81
CA PHE A 121 13.70 -10.15 -12.52
C PHE A 121 14.92 -9.78 -13.37
N ASP A 122 14.96 -8.51 -13.76
CA ASP A 122 16.14 -7.85 -14.31
C ASP A 122 16.78 -6.98 -13.25
N SER A 123 18.11 -7.00 -13.17
CA SER A 123 18.83 -6.01 -12.36
C SER A 123 18.73 -4.66 -13.05
N SER A 124 18.07 -3.70 -12.39
CA SER A 124 17.97 -2.33 -12.86
C SER A 124 19.10 -1.45 -12.33
N LEU A 125 19.62 -1.75 -11.13
CA LEU A 125 20.81 -1.14 -10.55
C LEU A 125 21.57 -2.20 -9.75
N THR A 126 22.90 -2.09 -9.72
CA THR A 126 23.76 -3.00 -8.98
C THR A 126 24.76 -2.20 -8.13
N GLY A 127 24.85 -2.52 -6.84
CA GLY A 127 25.82 -1.98 -5.90
C GLY A 127 25.69 -0.48 -5.63
N ALA A 128 24.51 0.11 -5.89
CA ALA A 128 24.27 1.53 -5.71
C ALA A 128 24.33 1.89 -4.22
N LEU A 129 25.06 2.96 -3.87
CA LEU A 129 25.15 3.40 -2.48
C LEU A 129 23.90 4.22 -2.13
N THR A 130 23.13 3.75 -1.15
CA THR A 130 21.96 4.47 -0.65
C THR A 130 22.36 5.56 0.34
N SER A 131 21.44 6.49 0.61
CA SER A 131 21.62 7.53 1.65
C SER A 131 21.79 6.95 3.06
N SER A 132 21.39 5.70 3.31
CA SER A 132 21.63 5.00 4.57
C SER A 132 23.06 4.42 4.69
N GLY A 133 23.86 4.49 3.62
CA GLY A 133 25.21 3.91 3.55
C GLY A 133 25.24 2.43 3.18
N VAL A 134 24.09 1.82 2.88
CA VAL A 134 24.00 0.44 2.42
C VAL A 134 24.18 0.40 0.90
N ARG A 135 24.99 -0.53 0.39
CA ARG A 135 25.02 -0.81 -1.05
C ARG A 135 23.84 -1.69 -1.40
N THR A 136 23.12 -1.37 -2.48
CA THR A 136 21.84 -1.99 -2.79
C THR A 136 21.72 -2.29 -4.28
N ASP A 137 21.16 -3.46 -4.55
CA ASP A 137 20.73 -3.90 -5.86
C ASP A 137 19.21 -3.66 -5.98
N LEU A 138 18.79 -3.08 -7.11
CA LEU A 138 17.39 -2.91 -7.46
C LEU A 138 17.05 -3.90 -8.57
N TYR A 139 16.05 -4.73 -8.30
CA TYR A 139 15.50 -5.70 -9.23
C TYR A 139 14.11 -5.28 -9.66
N VAL A 140 13.84 -5.35 -10.97
CA VAL A 140 12.53 -5.07 -11.55
C VAL A 140 11.98 -6.35 -12.15
N ARG A 141 10.73 -6.66 -11.82
CA ARG A 141 10.05 -7.85 -12.32
C ARG A 141 9.73 -7.71 -13.81
N ARG A 142 10.04 -8.73 -14.61
CA ARG A 142 9.82 -8.76 -16.07
C ARG A 142 8.35 -8.76 -16.45
N ASP A 143 7.56 -9.55 -15.74
CA ASP A 143 6.13 -9.74 -15.96
C ASP A 143 5.39 -9.58 -14.63
N PRO A 144 5.16 -8.33 -14.18
CA PRO A 144 4.45 -8.06 -12.95
C PRO A 144 2.94 -8.25 -13.10
N ALA A 145 2.29 -8.71 -12.03
CA ALA A 145 0.84 -8.70 -11.96
C ALA A 145 0.29 -7.26 -12.11
N PRO A 146 -0.84 -7.06 -12.82
CA PRO A 146 -1.47 -5.76 -12.92
C PRO A 146 -1.90 -5.23 -11.55
N TYR A 147 -1.76 -3.92 -11.36
CA TYR A 147 -2.08 -3.24 -10.10
C TYR A 147 -3.58 -3.23 -9.77
N ALA A 148 -4.41 -3.25 -10.82
CA ALA A 148 -5.84 -3.48 -10.73
C ALA A 148 -6.26 -4.44 -11.83
N ARG A 149 -7.27 -5.26 -11.54
CA ARG A 149 -7.74 -6.32 -12.45
C ARG A 149 -9.22 -6.56 -12.33
N LEU A 150 -9.84 -6.95 -13.43
CA LEU A 150 -11.22 -7.43 -13.43
C LEU A 150 -11.24 -8.95 -13.25
N VAL A 151 -12.12 -9.40 -12.35
CA VAL A 151 -12.31 -10.80 -11.99
C VAL A 151 -13.78 -11.18 -12.26
N PRO A 152 -14.06 -12.27 -12.99
CA PRO A 152 -15.41 -12.59 -13.48
C PRO A 152 -16.32 -13.29 -12.46
N GLY A 153 -15.76 -13.77 -11.36
CA GLY A 153 -16.49 -14.50 -10.33
C GLY A 153 -16.16 -13.98 -8.93
N ALA A 154 -17.06 -14.22 -8.00
CA ALA A 154 -16.84 -13.95 -6.58
C ALA A 154 -17.39 -15.09 -5.73
N ALA A 155 -16.75 -15.37 -4.62
CA ALA A 155 -17.20 -16.36 -3.64
C ALA A 155 -17.08 -15.80 -2.23
N LYS A 156 -18.15 -15.95 -1.43
CA LYS A 156 -18.11 -15.64 0.00
C LYS A 156 -17.40 -16.74 0.76
N VAL A 157 -16.35 -16.39 1.48
CA VAL A 157 -15.55 -17.31 2.28
C VAL A 157 -15.07 -16.61 3.55
N THR A 158 -14.72 -17.36 4.59
CA THR A 158 -14.07 -16.78 5.77
C THR A 158 -12.66 -16.32 5.45
N ASP A 159 -12.10 -15.42 6.25
CA ASP A 159 -10.71 -14.96 6.06
C ASP A 159 -9.72 -16.13 6.11
N GLU A 160 -9.92 -17.11 6.99
CA GLU A 160 -9.09 -18.32 7.08
C GLU A 160 -9.11 -19.14 5.77
N GLN A 161 -10.30 -19.36 5.21
CA GLN A 161 -10.47 -20.05 3.93
C GLN A 161 -9.85 -19.24 2.79
N ALA A 162 -10.02 -17.92 2.80
CA ALA A 162 -9.44 -17.03 1.80
C ALA A 162 -7.91 -17.05 1.84
N ILE A 163 -7.29 -16.97 3.01
CA ILE A 163 -5.83 -17.07 3.16
C ILE A 163 -5.34 -18.42 2.63
N ALA A 164 -5.98 -19.52 3.03
CA ALA A 164 -5.61 -20.86 2.54
C ALA A 164 -5.69 -20.97 1.01
N ALA A 165 -6.73 -20.41 0.40
CA ALA A 165 -6.90 -20.40 -1.05
C ALA A 165 -5.89 -19.48 -1.76
N ILE A 166 -5.61 -18.29 -1.21
CA ILE A 166 -4.63 -17.35 -1.77
C ILE A 166 -3.22 -17.96 -1.78
N LEU A 167 -2.85 -18.72 -0.75
CA LEU A 167 -1.54 -19.34 -0.64
C LEU A 167 -1.40 -20.62 -1.50
N ASP A 168 -2.49 -21.19 -1.99
CA ASP A 168 -2.46 -22.39 -2.83
C ASP A 168 -2.07 -22.03 -4.27
N PRO A 169 -0.94 -22.54 -4.80
CA PRO A 169 -0.48 -22.22 -6.16
C PRO A 169 -1.48 -22.64 -7.25
N ARG A 170 -2.36 -23.60 -6.96
CA ARG A 170 -3.37 -24.14 -7.89
C ARG A 170 -4.58 -23.22 -8.05
N ILE A 171 -4.77 -22.27 -7.14
CA ILE A 171 -5.90 -21.34 -7.18
C ILE A 171 -5.50 -20.10 -7.99
N ASP A 172 -6.34 -19.76 -8.97
CA ASP A 172 -6.18 -18.61 -9.83
C ASP A 172 -7.13 -17.48 -9.41
N LEU A 173 -6.59 -16.47 -8.72
CA LEU A 173 -7.34 -15.33 -8.20
C LEU A 173 -7.79 -14.36 -9.31
N TYR A 174 -7.39 -14.58 -10.57
CA TYR A 174 -7.94 -13.86 -11.73
C TYR A 174 -9.29 -14.41 -12.18
N ARG A 175 -9.72 -15.55 -11.63
CA ARG A 175 -11.01 -16.19 -11.95
C ARG A 175 -12.08 -15.88 -10.90
N VAL A 176 -11.69 -15.91 -9.62
CA VAL A 176 -12.64 -15.73 -8.50
C VAL A 176 -12.02 -14.85 -7.42
N VAL A 177 -12.69 -13.75 -7.07
CA VAL A 177 -12.35 -12.95 -5.89
C VAL A 177 -13.03 -13.53 -4.65
N LEU A 178 -12.29 -13.60 -3.56
CA LEU A 178 -12.76 -14.14 -2.29
C LEU A 178 -13.27 -13.00 -1.42
N ILE A 179 -14.59 -12.87 -1.28
CA ILE A 179 -15.22 -11.73 -0.58
C ILE A 179 -15.57 -12.09 0.86
N ALA A 180 -15.42 -11.13 1.76
CA ALA A 180 -15.73 -11.32 3.16
C ALA A 180 -17.22 -11.66 3.39
N PRO A 181 -17.57 -12.51 4.37
CA PRO A 181 -18.96 -12.94 4.59
C PRO A 181 -19.91 -11.78 4.92
N GLU A 182 -19.40 -10.72 5.53
CA GLU A 182 -20.15 -9.55 5.97
C GLU A 182 -20.50 -8.59 4.82
N ALA A 183 -19.95 -8.82 3.63
CA ALA A 183 -20.30 -8.02 2.46
C ALA A 183 -21.79 -8.21 2.11
N LEU A 184 -22.51 -7.10 1.95
CA LEU A 184 -23.94 -7.13 1.56
C LEU A 184 -24.19 -7.66 0.13
N LEU A 185 -23.13 -7.76 -0.67
CA LEU A 185 -23.19 -8.30 -2.02
C LEU A 185 -23.39 -9.83 -1.98
N GLU A 186 -24.44 -10.32 -2.62
CA GLU A 186 -24.64 -11.76 -2.83
C GLU A 186 -24.22 -12.13 -4.25
N PRO A 187 -23.07 -12.81 -4.44
CA PRO A 187 -22.63 -13.22 -5.77
C PRO A 187 -23.49 -14.37 -6.32
N PRO A 188 -23.66 -14.46 -7.65
CA PRO A 188 -24.33 -15.61 -8.25
C PRO A 188 -23.56 -16.90 -7.94
N PRO A 189 -24.25 -18.05 -7.78
CA PRO A 189 -23.59 -19.31 -7.52
C PRO A 189 -22.66 -19.68 -8.67
N LEU A 190 -21.42 -20.02 -8.34
CA LEU A 190 -20.46 -20.54 -9.31
C LEU A 190 -20.85 -21.96 -9.68
N THR A 191 -21.42 -22.14 -10.88
CA THR A 191 -21.73 -23.47 -11.42
C THR A 191 -20.49 -24.11 -12.05
N GLU A 192 -19.62 -23.26 -12.58
CA GLU A 192 -18.33 -23.59 -13.18
C GLU A 192 -17.33 -22.48 -12.84
N VAL A 193 -16.03 -22.79 -12.90
CA VAL A 193 -14.98 -21.79 -12.67
C VAL A 193 -14.84 -20.95 -13.95
N PRO A 194 -15.09 -19.63 -13.90
CA PRO A 194 -15.01 -18.79 -15.10
C PRO A 194 -13.57 -18.67 -15.61
N GLU A 195 -13.44 -18.39 -16.91
CA GLU A 195 -12.15 -18.02 -17.52
C GLU A 195 -11.76 -16.58 -17.15
N PRO A 196 -10.46 -16.29 -16.94
CA PRO A 196 -9.98 -14.94 -16.63
C PRO A 196 -10.44 -13.92 -17.66
N LEU A 197 -10.72 -12.70 -17.19
CA LEU A 197 -11.09 -11.60 -18.07
C LEU A 197 -9.85 -11.00 -18.71
N LEU A 198 -9.85 -10.95 -20.04
CA LEU A 198 -8.83 -10.25 -20.84
C LEU A 198 -9.23 -8.78 -21.00
N VAL A 199 -9.38 -8.08 -19.88
CA VAL A 199 -9.74 -6.65 -19.85
C VAL A 199 -8.69 -5.94 -19.00
N ASP A 200 -7.83 -5.18 -19.67
CA ASP A 200 -6.84 -4.35 -18.99
C ASP A 200 -7.53 -3.20 -18.24
N VAL A 201 -7.05 -2.92 -17.03
CA VAL A 201 -7.42 -1.77 -16.22
C VAL A 201 -6.29 -0.76 -16.29
N VAL A 202 -6.57 0.41 -16.85
CA VAL A 202 -5.59 1.47 -17.06
C VAL A 202 -5.87 2.60 -16.07
N PHE A 203 -4.82 3.07 -15.39
CA PHE A 203 -4.94 4.20 -14.47
C PHE A 203 -4.83 5.52 -15.25
N ASP A 204 -5.88 6.32 -15.16
CA ASP A 204 -5.88 7.72 -15.62
C ASP A 204 -5.17 8.61 -14.59
N GLU A 205 -5.31 8.25 -13.32
CA GLU A 205 -4.81 8.98 -12.17
C GLU A 205 -4.59 8.01 -11.02
N TRP A 206 -3.43 8.10 -10.38
CA TRP A 206 -3.09 7.31 -9.22
C TRP A 206 -2.41 8.22 -8.20
N GLU A 207 -3.10 8.49 -7.10
CA GLU A 207 -2.59 9.25 -5.97
C GLU A 207 -2.99 8.55 -4.66
N PRO A 208 -2.25 8.76 -3.56
CA PRO A 208 -2.67 8.27 -2.26
C PRO A 208 -4.08 8.77 -1.89
N GLY A 209 -5.03 7.85 -1.80
CA GLY A 209 -6.42 8.16 -1.47
C GLY A 209 -7.30 8.58 -2.64
N HIS A 210 -6.79 8.65 -3.86
CA HIS A 210 -7.60 8.92 -5.07
C HIS A 210 -7.07 8.13 -6.27
N MET A 211 -7.93 7.34 -6.91
CA MET A 211 -7.55 6.58 -8.11
C MET A 211 -8.67 6.67 -9.13
N ARG A 212 -8.33 6.99 -10.38
CA ARG A 212 -9.26 6.93 -11.51
C ARG A 212 -8.71 5.98 -12.55
N MET A 213 -9.58 5.11 -13.03
CA MET A 213 -9.21 4.07 -13.99
C MET A 213 -10.30 3.87 -15.03
N HIS A 214 -9.86 3.47 -16.23
CA HIS A 214 -10.73 3.03 -17.29
C HIS A 214 -10.37 1.60 -17.74
N PHE A 215 -11.33 0.95 -18.37
CA PHE A 215 -11.17 -0.41 -18.89
C PHE A 215 -10.91 -0.36 -20.39
N SER A 216 -9.99 -1.21 -20.86
CA SER A 216 -9.70 -1.38 -22.30
C SER A 216 -10.92 -1.76 -23.13
N GLN A 217 -11.90 -2.41 -22.51
CA GLN A 217 -13.21 -2.71 -23.07
C GLN A 217 -14.28 -2.73 -21.96
N PRO A 218 -15.56 -2.49 -22.30
CA PRO A 218 -16.62 -2.48 -21.29
C PRO A 218 -16.70 -3.79 -20.50
N ALA A 219 -16.89 -3.68 -19.19
CA ALA A 219 -16.90 -4.81 -18.27
C ALA A 219 -18.03 -5.79 -18.63
N PRO A 220 -17.77 -7.12 -18.56
CA PRO A 220 -18.81 -8.12 -18.73
C PRO A 220 -19.71 -8.21 -17.48
N ARG A 221 -20.72 -9.08 -17.53
CA ARG A 221 -21.56 -9.37 -16.36
C ARG A 221 -20.74 -9.99 -15.23
N ASN A 222 -21.15 -9.72 -14.00
CA ASN A 222 -20.58 -10.26 -12.75
C ASN A 222 -19.11 -9.90 -12.48
N ALA A 223 -18.55 -8.94 -13.24
CA ALA A 223 -17.18 -8.53 -13.04
C ALA A 223 -16.99 -7.79 -11.70
N MET A 224 -15.85 -8.05 -11.08
CA MET A 224 -15.38 -7.41 -9.87
C MET A 224 -14.05 -6.74 -10.19
N LEU A 225 -13.94 -5.45 -9.92
CA LEU A 225 -12.65 -4.77 -9.91
C LEU A 225 -11.95 -5.09 -8.60
N VAL A 226 -10.73 -5.63 -8.67
CA VAL A 226 -9.84 -5.84 -7.52
C VAL A 226 -8.64 -4.93 -7.69
N VAL A 227 -8.36 -4.09 -6.70
CA VAL A 227 -7.20 -3.19 -6.67
C VAL A 227 -6.21 -3.69 -5.63
N SER A 228 -4.92 -3.72 -5.97
CA SER A 228 -3.81 -4.11 -5.09
C SER A 228 -3.50 -3.06 -4.00
N GLU A 229 -4.56 -2.54 -3.38
CA GLU A 229 -4.55 -1.62 -2.25
C GLU A 229 -5.41 -2.15 -1.11
N ASN A 230 -5.03 -1.78 0.10
CA ASN A 230 -5.75 -2.22 1.29
C ASN A 230 -7.15 -1.60 1.38
N TRP A 231 -8.15 -2.43 1.64
CA TRP A 231 -9.52 -2.05 1.92
C TRP A 231 -9.63 -1.41 3.31
N TYR A 232 -10.48 -0.40 3.40
CA TYR A 232 -10.89 0.26 4.63
C TYR A 232 -12.32 0.81 4.44
N PRO A 233 -13.15 0.87 5.50
CA PRO A 233 -14.56 1.28 5.38
C PRO A 233 -14.80 2.66 4.75
N ASP A 234 -13.84 3.58 4.83
CA ASP A 234 -13.96 4.96 4.33
C ASP A 234 -13.62 5.11 2.83
N TRP A 235 -13.28 4.02 2.14
CA TRP A 235 -13.17 4.03 0.68
C TRP A 235 -14.56 4.14 0.04
N LYS A 236 -14.66 5.01 -0.97
CA LYS A 236 -15.86 5.22 -1.78
C LYS A 236 -15.53 4.95 -3.23
N ALA A 237 -16.45 4.31 -3.95
CA ALA A 237 -16.35 4.10 -5.39
C ALA A 237 -17.45 4.85 -6.14
N ARG A 238 -17.11 5.32 -7.34
CA ARG A 238 -18.06 5.66 -8.39
C ARG A 238 -17.77 4.79 -9.60
N VAL A 239 -18.80 4.12 -10.09
CA VAL A 239 -18.77 3.35 -11.33
C VAL A 239 -19.59 4.12 -12.36
N ASN A 240 -18.94 4.60 -13.41
CA ASN A 240 -19.55 5.50 -14.39
C ASN A 240 -20.32 6.67 -13.73
N ASP A 241 -19.65 7.35 -12.78
CA ASP A 241 -20.17 8.45 -11.94
C ASP A 241 -21.25 8.08 -10.91
N VAL A 242 -21.77 6.85 -10.95
CA VAL A 242 -22.78 6.37 -10.01
C VAL A 242 -22.12 5.76 -8.77
N PRO A 243 -22.51 6.13 -7.54
CA PRO A 243 -21.97 5.52 -6.33
C PRO A 243 -22.11 3.99 -6.34
N ALA A 244 -21.03 3.30 -6.00
CA ALA A 244 -20.95 1.85 -5.91
C ALA A 244 -20.35 1.42 -4.56
N PRO A 245 -20.72 0.24 -4.03
CA PRO A 245 -20.15 -0.25 -2.78
C PRO A 245 -18.67 -0.62 -2.97
N VAL A 246 -17.88 -0.39 -1.93
CA VAL A 246 -16.49 -0.88 -1.85
C VAL A 246 -16.44 -1.97 -0.78
N ILE A 247 -16.10 -3.19 -1.19
CA ILE A 247 -16.09 -4.37 -0.32
C ILE A 247 -14.67 -4.90 -0.13
N ARG A 248 -14.49 -5.65 0.96
CA ARG A 248 -13.24 -6.32 1.28
C ARG A 248 -13.16 -7.64 0.49
N GLY A 249 -12.23 -7.70 -0.45
CA GLY A 249 -11.92 -8.91 -1.22
C GLY A 249 -10.49 -9.39 -0.96
N ASN A 250 -10.25 -10.68 -1.18
CA ASN A 250 -8.97 -11.35 -0.94
C ASN A 250 -8.35 -10.95 0.40
N VAL A 251 -9.17 -11.02 1.47
CA VAL A 251 -8.85 -10.71 2.87
C VAL A 251 -8.63 -9.23 3.18
N SER A 252 -7.85 -8.53 2.36
CA SER A 252 -7.41 -7.16 2.67
C SER A 252 -7.51 -6.19 1.49
N LEU A 253 -7.93 -6.60 0.29
CA LEU A 253 -7.93 -5.73 -0.90
C LEU A 253 -9.25 -4.99 -1.15
N ILE A 254 -9.13 -3.78 -1.69
CA ILE A 254 -10.26 -3.03 -2.26
C ILE A 254 -10.87 -3.84 -3.39
N THR A 255 -12.16 -4.10 -3.31
CA THR A 255 -12.94 -4.76 -4.36
C THR A 255 -14.22 -3.98 -4.63
N VAL A 256 -14.56 -3.77 -5.90
CA VAL A 256 -15.75 -3.03 -6.34
C VAL A 256 -16.54 -3.90 -7.33
N PRO A 257 -17.82 -4.22 -7.06
CA PRO A 257 -18.67 -4.85 -8.07
C PRO A 257 -18.94 -3.85 -9.20
N VAL A 258 -18.65 -4.25 -10.43
CA VAL A 258 -18.84 -3.41 -11.62
C VAL A 258 -19.98 -3.96 -12.48
N PRO A 259 -21.06 -3.18 -12.72
CA PRO A 259 -22.12 -3.60 -13.63
C PRO A 259 -21.61 -3.82 -15.06
N ALA A 260 -22.30 -4.68 -15.81
CA ALA A 260 -21.99 -4.88 -17.22
C ALA A 260 -22.07 -3.56 -18.02
N GLY A 261 -21.12 -3.35 -18.93
CA GLY A 261 -21.01 -2.11 -19.69
C GLY A 261 -20.25 -0.99 -18.99
N THR A 262 -19.78 -1.20 -17.76
CA THR A 262 -18.88 -0.26 -17.06
C THR A 262 -17.60 -0.07 -17.86
N ASP A 263 -17.14 1.17 -17.99
CA ASP A 263 -15.88 1.52 -18.62
C ASP A 263 -14.96 2.34 -17.71
N ARG A 264 -15.49 2.96 -16.65
CA ARG A 264 -14.72 3.80 -15.73
C ARG A 264 -15.06 3.56 -14.26
N VAL A 265 -14.03 3.54 -13.42
CA VAL A 265 -14.16 3.51 -11.96
C VAL A 265 -13.30 4.61 -11.34
N GLU A 266 -13.86 5.29 -10.35
CA GLU A 266 -13.15 6.24 -9.50
C GLU A 266 -13.24 5.79 -8.05
N LEU A 267 -12.12 5.81 -7.35
CA LEU A 267 -11.99 5.49 -5.93
C LEU A 267 -11.50 6.72 -5.19
N THR A 268 -12.11 7.01 -4.05
CA THR A 268 -11.71 8.10 -3.18
C THR A 268 -11.79 7.67 -1.72
N PHE A 269 -10.73 7.91 -0.97
CA PHE A 269 -10.71 7.73 0.48
C PHE A 269 -11.25 8.99 1.16
N ASP A 270 -12.40 8.88 1.83
CA ASP A 270 -13.08 10.04 2.43
C ASP A 270 -13.63 9.74 3.83
N SER A 271 -12.74 9.81 4.82
CA SER A 271 -13.04 9.52 6.22
C SER A 271 -13.78 10.66 6.93
N ALA A 272 -14.97 10.35 7.47
CA ALA A 272 -15.75 11.30 8.26
C ALA A 272 -15.04 11.71 9.55
N ASP A 273 -14.37 10.76 10.21
CA ASP A 273 -13.62 10.98 11.44
C ASP A 273 -12.42 11.89 11.21
N TYR A 274 -11.71 11.72 10.09
CA TYR A 274 -10.63 12.63 9.71
C TYR A 274 -11.14 14.06 9.51
N ARG A 275 -12.27 14.24 8.78
CA ARG A 275 -12.85 15.58 8.57
C ARG A 275 -13.25 16.24 9.88
N LEU A 276 -13.86 15.48 10.80
CA LEU A 276 -14.25 15.95 12.13
C LEU A 276 -13.03 16.32 12.97
N GLY A 277 -12.04 15.43 13.05
CA GLY A 277 -10.79 15.67 13.78
C GLY A 277 -10.07 16.92 13.28
N ARG A 278 -9.96 17.08 11.97
CA ARG A 278 -9.39 18.29 11.34
C ARG A 278 -10.13 19.56 11.75
N ALA A 279 -11.47 19.54 11.75
CA ALA A 279 -12.28 20.69 12.18
C ALA A 279 -12.04 21.03 13.66
N ILE A 280 -12.03 20.02 14.55
CA ILE A 280 -11.75 20.19 15.98
C ILE A 280 -10.35 20.78 16.18
N SER A 281 -9.33 20.27 15.48
CA SER A 281 -7.96 20.79 15.58
C SER A 281 -7.86 22.25 15.16
N PHE A 282 -8.52 22.66 14.06
CA PHE A 282 -8.52 24.06 13.63
C PHE A 282 -9.25 24.99 14.61
N VAL A 283 -10.39 24.55 15.14
CA VAL A 283 -11.11 25.31 16.18
C VAL A 283 -10.25 25.45 17.44
N GLY A 284 -9.63 24.37 17.89
CA GLY A 284 -8.72 24.38 19.04
C GLY A 284 -7.52 25.32 18.82
N LEU A 285 -6.88 25.25 17.65
CA LEU A 285 -5.78 26.14 17.28
C LEU A 285 -6.22 27.61 17.27
N ALA A 286 -7.40 27.90 16.71
CA ALA A 286 -7.94 29.26 16.69
C ALA A 286 -8.18 29.80 18.11
N ILE A 287 -8.68 28.98 19.03
CA ILE A 287 -8.86 29.34 20.45
C ILE A 287 -7.51 29.66 21.10
N VAL A 288 -6.49 28.81 20.89
CA VAL A 288 -5.15 29.04 21.45
C VAL A 288 -4.54 30.33 20.91
N VAL A 289 -4.60 30.55 19.59
CA VAL A 289 -4.10 31.78 18.95
C VAL A 289 -4.85 33.00 19.48
N ALA A 290 -6.17 32.96 19.57
CA ALA A 290 -6.98 34.05 20.12
C ALA A 290 -6.59 34.34 21.58
N GLY A 291 -6.39 33.30 22.40
CA GLY A 291 -5.96 33.40 23.79
C GLY A 291 -4.60 34.07 23.97
N VAL A 292 -3.67 33.92 23.02
CA VAL A 292 -2.35 34.56 23.05
C VAL A 292 -2.40 35.98 22.47
N VAL A 293 -3.07 36.16 21.32
CA VAL A 293 -3.05 37.42 20.55
C VAL A 293 -3.92 38.49 21.21
N ILE A 294 -5.13 38.15 21.68
CA ILE A 294 -6.08 39.13 22.23
C ILE A 294 -5.49 39.89 23.43
N PRO A 295 -4.87 39.24 24.44
CA PRO A 295 -4.25 39.95 25.56
C PRO A 295 -3.07 40.84 25.13
N VAL A 296 -2.25 40.38 24.18
CA VAL A 296 -1.10 41.15 23.66
C VAL A 296 -1.57 42.42 22.96
N VAL A 297 -2.58 42.31 22.09
CA VAL A 297 -3.16 43.46 21.38
C VAL A 297 -3.82 44.44 22.36
N ARG A 298 -4.57 43.94 23.36
CA ARG A 298 -5.18 44.78 24.41
C ARG A 298 -4.13 45.55 25.21
N ARG A 299 -3.03 44.92 25.61
CA ARG A 299 -1.92 45.58 26.34
C ARG A 299 -1.21 46.65 25.52
N ARG A 300 -1.09 46.48 24.21
CA ARG A 300 -0.51 47.50 23.32
C ARG A 300 -1.42 48.71 23.18
N ARG A 301 -2.74 48.49 23.04
CA ARG A 301 -3.73 49.57 22.96
C ARG A 301 -3.93 50.33 24.26
N SER A 302 -3.63 49.75 25.42
CA SER A 302 -3.71 50.45 26.71
C SER A 302 -2.44 51.24 27.08
N ARG A 303 -1.38 51.18 26.26
CA ARG A 303 -0.07 51.81 26.52
C ARG A 303 0.27 52.92 25.52
N GLY A 304 -0.58 53.17 24.53
CA GLY A 304 -0.51 54.34 23.62
C GLY A 304 -1.78 55.15 23.78
#